data_AF-A0A3N7CEH4-F1
#
_entry.id   AF-A0A3N7CEH4-F1
#
_cell.length_a   1.000
_cell.length_b   1.000
_cell.length_c   1.000
_cell.angle_alpha   90.00
_cell.angle_beta   90.00
_cell.angle_gamma   90.00
#
_symmetry.space_group_name_H-M   'P 1'
#
loop_
_entity.id
_entity.type
_entity.pdbx_description
1 polymer ?
#
loop_
_entity_poly.entity_id
_entity_poly.type
_entity_poly.pdbx_seq_one_letter_code
_entity_poly.pdbx_strand_id
1 'polypeptide(L)'
;MNTAPTCLIKRAIALLEKIPYSLIAFLARFSIAAVFWKSGQTKVEGFVVDLISGTFQLGEPRLAASTLPLFRSEYHVPLLSPEVAAHMAAFAEHFFPVLILVGFATRFSALALIGMTLVIQLFVYPDAYPTHGTWLAILLLLTAKGPGRLSIDHLIARRYG
;
A
#
# COMPACT_ATOMS: atom_id res chain seq x y z
N MET A 1 -12.37 9.62 43.72
CA MET A 1 -10.98 9.30 44.13
C MET A 1 -10.36 8.41 43.05
N ASN A 2 -9.28 8.82 42.38
CA ASN A 2 -8.59 7.94 41.42
C ASN A 2 -7.80 6.89 42.21
N THR A 3 -8.09 5.62 42.04
CA THR A 3 -7.30 4.52 42.62
C THR A 3 -5.94 4.42 41.91
N ALA A 4 -4.90 3.92 42.60
CA ALA A 4 -3.56 3.76 42.03
C ALA A 4 -3.52 3.01 40.67
N PRO A 5 -4.33 1.94 40.45
CA PRO A 5 -4.42 1.28 39.15
C PRO A 5 -4.90 2.20 38.03
N THR A 6 -5.91 3.04 38.30
CA THR A 6 -6.43 4.02 37.32
C THR A 6 -5.40 5.07 36.94
N CYS A 7 -4.51 5.45 37.88
CA CYS A 7 -3.41 6.38 37.61
C CYS A 7 -2.35 5.76 36.69
N LEU A 8 -1.99 4.49 36.92
CA LEU A 8 -1.03 3.77 36.09
C LEU A 8 -1.53 3.57 34.66
N ILE A 9 -2.81 3.18 34.48
CA ILE A 9 -3.43 3.03 33.16
C ILE A 9 -3.41 4.36 32.40
N LYS A 10 -3.82 5.48 33.05
CA LYS A 10 -3.78 6.81 32.43
C LYS A 10 -2.37 7.22 32.03
N ARG A 11 -1.37 6.93 32.86
CA ARG A 11 0.04 7.20 32.54
C ARG A 11 0.53 6.37 31.36
N ALA A 12 0.14 5.10 31.28
CA ALA A 12 0.47 4.24 30.15
C ALA A 12 -0.15 4.76 28.84
N ILE A 13 -1.44 5.13 28.84
CA ILE A 13 -2.11 5.72 27.68
C ILE A 13 -1.40 7.01 27.23
N ALA A 14 -1.10 7.92 28.17
CA ALA A 14 -0.41 9.16 27.87
C ALA A 14 1.01 8.96 27.34
N LEU A 15 1.67 7.83 27.63
CA LEU A 15 2.95 7.47 27.02
C LEU A 15 2.77 6.95 25.59
N LEU A 16 1.74 6.13 25.33
CA LEU A 16 1.44 5.61 23.99
C LEU A 16 0.97 6.71 23.03
N GLU A 17 0.24 7.71 23.51
CA GLU A 17 -0.19 8.86 22.72
C GLU A 17 0.99 9.74 22.23
N LYS A 18 2.19 9.56 22.79
CA LYS A 18 3.40 10.26 22.33
C LYS A 18 4.00 9.66 21.06
N ILE A 19 3.50 8.52 20.57
CA ILE A 19 3.95 7.96 19.31
C ILE A 19 3.68 8.99 18.21
N PRO A 20 4.72 9.50 17.53
CA PRO A 20 4.53 10.58 16.58
C PRO A 20 3.77 10.07 15.36
N TYR A 21 2.69 10.75 14.98
CA TYR A 21 1.90 10.39 13.80
C TYR A 21 2.77 10.24 12.54
N SER A 22 3.84 11.01 12.39
CA SER A 22 4.74 10.89 11.23
C SER A 22 5.45 9.54 11.14
N LEU A 23 5.74 8.90 12.28
CA LEU A 23 6.26 7.54 12.31
C LEU A 23 5.18 6.53 11.89
N ILE A 24 3.96 6.69 12.41
CA ILE A 24 2.82 5.84 12.04
C ILE A 24 2.54 5.95 10.54
N ALA A 25 2.50 7.16 9.99
CA ALA A 25 2.26 7.41 8.58
C ALA A 25 3.39 6.86 7.69
N PHE A 26 4.65 6.94 8.13
CA PHE A 26 5.76 6.34 7.40
C PHE A 26 5.65 4.80 7.37
N LEU A 27 5.41 4.17 8.53
CA LEU A 27 5.22 2.72 8.62
C LEU A 27 4.01 2.27 7.80
N ALA A 28 2.90 3.00 7.86
CA ALA A 28 1.71 2.76 7.04
C ALA A 28 2.05 2.75 5.54
N ARG A 29 2.77 3.78 5.05
CA ARG A 29 3.20 3.89 3.66
C ARG A 29 4.15 2.76 3.26
N PHE A 30 5.14 2.45 4.10
CA PHE A 30 6.08 1.37 3.84
C PHE A 30 5.39 0.01 3.75
N SER A 31 4.55 -0.32 4.73
CA SER A 31 3.86 -1.60 4.80
C SER A 31 2.96 -1.81 3.60
N ILE A 32 2.14 -0.81 3.24
CA ILE A 32 1.22 -0.96 2.11
C ILE A 32 1.96 -0.96 0.78
N ALA A 33 3.03 -0.18 0.64
CA ALA A 33 3.89 -0.25 -0.54
C ALA A 33 4.51 -1.63 -0.70
N ALA A 34 5.05 -2.23 0.37
CA ALA A 34 5.64 -3.55 0.33
C ALA A 34 4.64 -4.65 -0.09
N VAL A 35 3.40 -4.58 0.39
CA VAL A 35 2.32 -5.51 0.02
C VAL A 35 2.06 -5.49 -1.49
N PHE A 36 1.76 -4.32 -2.04
CA PHE A 36 1.43 -4.20 -3.46
C PHE A 36 2.65 -4.40 -4.35
N TRP A 37 3.84 -3.93 -3.93
CA TRP A 37 5.07 -4.16 -4.68
C TRP A 37 5.35 -5.65 -4.82
N LYS A 38 5.26 -6.43 -3.72
CA LYS A 38 5.44 -7.89 -3.79
C LYS A 38 4.39 -8.56 -4.68
N SER A 39 3.15 -8.09 -4.66
CA SER A 39 2.10 -8.56 -5.59
C SER A 39 2.43 -8.21 -7.05
N GLY A 40 2.99 -7.03 -7.32
CA GLY A 40 3.43 -6.62 -8.65
C GLY A 40 4.58 -7.47 -9.16
N GLN A 41 5.54 -7.80 -8.30
CA GLN A 41 6.71 -8.62 -8.63
C GLN A 41 6.34 -10.04 -9.10
N THR A 42 5.16 -10.56 -8.76
CA THR A 42 4.70 -11.86 -9.30
C THR A 42 4.12 -11.75 -10.72
N LYS A 43 3.83 -10.53 -11.19
CA LYS A 43 3.24 -10.24 -12.49
C LYS A 43 4.25 -9.79 -13.54
N VAL A 44 5.50 -9.57 -13.13
CA VAL A 44 6.59 -9.16 -14.02
C VAL A 44 7.75 -10.14 -13.91
N GLU A 45 8.48 -10.31 -15.00
CA GLU A 45 9.72 -11.06 -15.07
C GLU A 45 10.82 -10.21 -15.72
N GLY A 46 12.07 -10.66 -15.62
CA GLY A 46 13.23 -9.91 -16.10
C GLY A 46 13.64 -8.74 -15.20
N PHE A 47 12.78 -8.33 -14.27
CA PHE A 47 13.07 -7.29 -13.28
C PHE A 47 12.62 -7.72 -11.89
N VAL A 48 13.56 -7.86 -10.97
CA VAL A 48 13.30 -8.23 -9.57
C VAL A 48 13.93 -7.20 -8.64
N VAL A 49 13.13 -6.67 -7.72
CA VAL A 49 13.61 -5.81 -6.63
C VAL A 49 12.85 -6.22 -5.38
N ASP A 50 13.50 -6.90 -4.45
CA ASP A 50 12.94 -7.19 -3.14
C ASP A 50 13.87 -6.64 -2.05
N LEU A 51 13.47 -5.51 -1.49
CA LEU A 51 14.18 -4.83 -0.40
C LEU A 51 14.25 -5.66 0.89
N ILE A 52 13.35 -6.64 1.07
CA ILE A 52 13.28 -7.45 2.29
C ILE A 52 14.26 -8.63 2.19
N SER A 53 14.30 -9.31 1.04
CA SER A 53 15.25 -10.41 0.81
C SER A 53 16.62 -9.94 0.34
N GLY A 54 16.74 -8.68 -0.11
CA GLY A 54 17.96 -8.12 -0.68
C GLY A 54 18.28 -8.65 -2.08
N THR A 55 17.25 -9.11 -2.81
CA THR A 55 17.42 -9.67 -4.16
C THR A 55 17.16 -8.60 -5.22
N PHE A 56 18.09 -8.46 -6.16
CA PHE A 56 18.03 -7.48 -7.24
C PHE A 56 18.44 -8.10 -8.57
N GLN A 57 17.56 -8.01 -9.57
CA GLN A 57 17.82 -8.38 -10.96
C GLN A 57 17.30 -7.25 -11.85
N LEU A 58 18.18 -6.61 -12.59
CA LEU A 58 17.90 -5.38 -13.35
C LEU A 58 17.87 -5.64 -14.87
N GLY A 59 17.17 -6.68 -15.30
CA GLY A 59 16.89 -6.90 -16.72
C GLY A 59 15.71 -6.08 -17.21
N GLU A 60 15.26 -6.36 -18.43
CA GLU A 60 14.11 -5.67 -19.03
C GLU A 60 12.80 -6.17 -18.39
N PRO A 61 12.02 -5.30 -17.72
CA PRO A 61 10.74 -5.68 -17.15
C PRO A 61 9.74 -6.01 -18.25
N ARG A 62 9.17 -7.21 -18.19
CA ARG A 62 8.06 -7.63 -19.06
C ARG A 62 7.02 -8.38 -18.25
N LEU A 63 5.79 -8.44 -18.76
CA LEU A 63 4.72 -9.19 -18.11
C LEU A 63 5.11 -10.68 -18.04
N ALA A 64 4.94 -11.31 -16.89
CA ALA A 64 5.26 -12.72 -16.73
C ALA A 64 4.31 -13.58 -17.56
N ALA A 65 4.83 -14.68 -18.13
CA ALA A 65 4.03 -15.58 -18.99
C ALA A 65 2.79 -16.15 -18.28
N SER A 66 2.83 -16.26 -16.95
CA SER A 66 1.72 -16.72 -16.10
C SER A 66 0.63 -15.65 -15.86
N THR A 67 0.94 -14.37 -16.04
CA THR A 67 0.04 -13.29 -15.61
C THR A 67 -1.22 -13.24 -16.46
N LEU A 68 -1.08 -13.25 -17.79
CA LEU A 68 -2.25 -13.19 -18.67
C LEU A 68 -3.19 -14.40 -18.49
N PRO A 69 -2.70 -15.66 -18.38
CA PRO A 69 -3.51 -16.79 -17.98
C PRO A 69 -4.28 -16.57 -16.68
N LEU A 70 -3.65 -16.04 -15.62
CA LEU A 70 -4.34 -15.75 -14.35
C LEU A 70 -5.50 -14.78 -14.53
N PHE A 71 -5.32 -13.71 -15.32
CA PHE A 71 -6.40 -12.76 -15.62
C PHE A 71 -7.51 -13.32 -16.53
N ARG A 72 -7.27 -14.44 -17.21
CA ARG A 72 -8.29 -15.11 -18.03
C ARG A 72 -9.11 -16.12 -17.25
N SER A 73 -8.49 -16.84 -16.32
CA SER A 73 -9.13 -17.98 -15.64
C SER A 73 -9.43 -17.75 -14.16
N GLU A 74 -8.72 -16.87 -13.48
CA GLU A 74 -8.82 -16.69 -12.03
C GLU A 74 -9.26 -15.26 -11.68
N TYR A 75 -8.58 -14.25 -12.22
CA TYR A 75 -8.83 -12.84 -11.88
C TYR A 75 -9.86 -12.23 -12.82
N HIS A 76 -11.13 -12.50 -12.53
CA HIS A 76 -12.26 -11.99 -13.29
C HIS A 76 -12.52 -10.51 -12.96
N VAL A 77 -11.67 -9.63 -13.48
CA VAL A 77 -11.85 -8.18 -13.36
C VAL A 77 -13.00 -7.73 -14.28
N PRO A 78 -14.07 -7.13 -13.75
CA PRO A 78 -15.18 -6.68 -14.59
C PRO A 78 -14.76 -5.47 -15.43
N LEU A 79 -15.48 -5.23 -16.54
CA LEU A 79 -15.35 -4.06 -17.41
C LEU A 79 -14.08 -3.96 -18.27
N LEU A 80 -13.05 -4.77 -18.01
CA LEU A 80 -11.78 -4.76 -18.75
C LEU A 80 -11.50 -6.13 -19.39
N SER A 81 -10.85 -6.13 -20.55
CA SER A 81 -10.31 -7.39 -21.09
C SER A 81 -9.15 -7.88 -20.22
N PRO A 82 -8.90 -9.20 -20.16
CA PRO A 82 -7.78 -9.77 -19.40
C PRO A 82 -6.43 -9.14 -19.75
N GLU A 83 -6.20 -8.81 -21.02
CA GLU A 83 -4.97 -8.18 -21.50
C GLU A 83 -4.80 -6.79 -20.89
N VAL A 84 -5.84 -5.96 -20.90
CA VAL A 84 -5.80 -4.61 -20.32
C VAL A 84 -5.68 -4.69 -18.81
N ALA A 85 -6.47 -5.55 -18.16
CA ALA A 85 -6.47 -5.72 -16.71
C ALA A 85 -5.10 -6.18 -16.19
N ALA A 86 -4.44 -7.13 -16.87
CA ALA A 86 -3.12 -7.62 -16.49
C ALA A 86 -2.05 -6.52 -16.52
N HIS A 87 -2.00 -5.73 -17.60
CA HIS A 87 -1.04 -4.63 -17.73
C HIS A 87 -1.33 -3.50 -16.74
N MET A 88 -2.62 -3.13 -16.58
CA MET A 88 -3.00 -2.09 -15.63
C MET A 88 -2.69 -2.50 -14.18
N ALA A 89 -2.96 -3.75 -13.81
CA ALA A 89 -2.64 -4.25 -12.48
C ALA A 89 -1.13 -4.27 -12.23
N ALA A 90 -0.35 -4.85 -13.17
CA ALA A 90 1.10 -4.86 -13.07
C ALA A 90 1.67 -3.45 -12.96
N PHE A 91 1.19 -2.50 -13.76
CA PHE A 91 1.63 -1.10 -13.68
C PHE A 91 1.24 -0.46 -12.34
N ALA A 92 -0.02 -0.57 -11.92
CA ALA A 92 -0.52 0.05 -10.70
C ALA A 92 0.20 -0.46 -9.45
N GLU A 93 0.50 -1.76 -9.39
CA GLU A 93 1.21 -2.42 -8.29
C GLU A 93 2.71 -2.10 -8.19
N HIS A 94 3.28 -1.43 -9.19
CA HIS A 94 4.63 -0.88 -9.09
C HIS A 94 4.61 0.63 -8.90
N PHE A 95 3.78 1.33 -9.69
CA PHE A 95 3.74 2.78 -9.72
C PHE A 95 3.24 3.38 -8.40
N PHE A 96 2.04 3.02 -7.94
CA PHE A 96 1.46 3.60 -6.73
C PHE A 96 2.20 3.22 -5.45
N PRO A 97 2.74 1.99 -5.31
CA PRO A 97 3.61 1.63 -4.19
C PRO A 97 4.88 2.48 -4.11
N VAL A 98 5.51 2.81 -5.23
CA VAL A 98 6.66 3.72 -5.23
C VAL A 98 6.24 5.12 -4.78
N LEU A 99 5.15 5.67 -5.35
CA LEU A 99 4.66 7.00 -4.97
C LEU A 99 4.29 7.09 -3.49
N ILE A 100 3.52 6.11 -2.99
CA ILE A 100 3.08 6.12 -1.60
C ILE A 100 4.26 5.90 -0.65
N LEU A 101 5.25 5.06 -0.99
CA LEU A 101 6.44 4.85 -0.18
C LEU A 101 7.22 6.15 0.03
N VAL A 102 7.56 6.86 -1.05
CA VAL A 102 8.27 8.14 -0.96
C VAL A 102 7.40 9.27 -0.39
N GLY A 103 6.09 9.03 -0.29
CA GLY A 103 5.12 9.99 0.22
C GLY A 103 4.89 11.13 -0.77
N PHE A 104 4.73 10.81 -2.05
CA PHE A 104 4.35 11.73 -3.12
C PHE A 104 2.90 11.51 -3.52
N ALA A 105 2.14 12.61 -3.63
CA ALA A 105 0.72 12.62 -3.89
C ALA A 105 -0.04 11.61 -3.00
N THR A 106 0.32 11.53 -1.72
CA THR A 106 0.02 10.38 -0.85
C THR A 106 -1.47 10.07 -0.75
N ARG A 107 -2.32 11.10 -0.69
CA ARG A 107 -3.78 10.90 -0.66
C ARG A 107 -4.31 10.32 -1.97
N PHE A 108 -3.78 10.80 -3.10
CA PHE A 108 -4.14 10.28 -4.42
C PHE A 108 -3.67 8.83 -4.58
N SER A 109 -2.40 8.55 -4.24
CA SER A 109 -1.84 7.19 -4.26
C SER A 109 -2.62 6.25 -3.34
N ALA A 110 -3.02 6.71 -2.15
CA ALA A 110 -3.84 5.93 -1.23
C ALA A 110 -5.23 5.63 -1.81
N LEU A 111 -5.91 6.62 -2.41
CA LEU A 111 -7.21 6.42 -3.07
C LEU A 111 -7.13 5.44 -4.24
N ALA A 112 -6.07 5.51 -5.05
CA ALA A 112 -5.84 4.55 -6.13
C ALA A 112 -5.69 3.12 -5.59
N LEU A 113 -4.88 2.93 -4.54
CA LEU A 113 -4.71 1.64 -3.89
C LEU A 113 -5.97 1.16 -3.15
N ILE A 114 -6.83 2.06 -2.66
CA ILE A 114 -8.16 1.71 -2.14
C ILE A 114 -9.00 1.13 -3.27
N GLY A 115 -9.07 1.81 -4.42
CA GLY A 115 -9.78 1.32 -5.59
C GLY A 115 -9.31 -0.08 -6.00
N MET A 116 -7.99 -0.28 -6.05
CA MET A 116 -7.41 -1.59 -6.33
C MET A 116 -7.76 -2.64 -5.27
N THR A 117 -7.67 -2.29 -3.98
CA THR A 117 -8.07 -3.18 -2.87
C THR A 117 -9.53 -3.62 -3.00
N LEU A 118 -10.43 -2.70 -3.36
CA LEU A 118 -11.84 -3.01 -3.57
C LEU A 118 -12.06 -3.93 -4.77
N VAL A 119 -11.33 -3.72 -5.88
CA VAL A 119 -11.39 -4.64 -7.04
C VAL A 119 -10.95 -6.04 -6.63
N ILE A 120 -9.83 -6.16 -5.91
CA ILE A 120 -9.32 -7.46 -5.45
C ILE A 120 -10.34 -8.11 -4.50
N GLN A 121 -10.84 -7.38 -3.51
CA GLN A 121 -11.79 -7.89 -2.52
C GLN A 121 -13.14 -8.29 -3.14
N LEU A 122 -13.64 -7.58 -4.13
CA LEU A 122 -14.97 -7.85 -4.67
C LEU A 122 -14.97 -8.89 -5.80
N PHE A 123 -13.88 -8.98 -6.56
CA PHE A 123 -13.87 -9.77 -7.81
C PHE A 123 -12.77 -10.83 -7.90
N VAL A 124 -11.73 -10.76 -7.05
CA VAL A 124 -10.59 -11.67 -7.14
C VAL A 124 -10.54 -12.63 -5.95
N TYR A 125 -10.47 -12.10 -4.74
CA TYR A 125 -10.33 -12.89 -3.50
C TYR A 125 -11.35 -12.43 -2.43
N PRO A 126 -12.65 -12.74 -2.57
CA PRO A 126 -13.69 -12.29 -1.66
C PRO A 126 -13.56 -12.82 -0.24
N ASP A 127 -13.00 -14.02 -0.07
CA ASP A 127 -12.85 -14.64 1.25
C ASP A 127 -11.64 -14.10 2.03
N ALA A 128 -10.82 -13.23 1.43
CA ALA A 128 -9.61 -12.67 2.04
C ALA A 128 -9.84 -11.34 2.77
N TYR A 129 -11.07 -11.06 3.23
CA TYR A 129 -11.43 -9.82 3.93
C TYR A 129 -10.53 -9.47 5.13
N PRO A 130 -10.13 -10.42 6.01
CA PRO A 130 -9.23 -10.08 7.11
C PRO A 130 -7.92 -9.44 6.64
N THR A 131 -7.43 -9.85 5.47
CA THR A 131 -6.23 -9.28 4.85
C THR A 131 -6.55 -7.92 4.23
N HIS A 132 -7.52 -7.84 3.32
CA HIS A 132 -7.84 -6.59 2.59
C HIS A 132 -8.38 -5.48 3.50
N GLY A 133 -9.08 -5.84 4.58
CA GLY A 133 -9.55 -4.90 5.60
C GLY A 133 -8.39 -4.19 6.30
N THR A 134 -7.27 -4.89 6.56
CA THR A 134 -6.07 -4.25 7.15
C THR A 134 -5.44 -3.24 6.20
N TRP A 135 -5.39 -3.58 4.90
CA TRP A 135 -4.89 -2.68 3.86
C TRP A 135 -5.76 -1.43 3.77
N LEU A 136 -7.08 -1.62 3.71
CA LEU A 136 -8.05 -0.55 3.63
C LEU A 136 -7.97 0.39 4.85
N ALA A 137 -7.84 -0.15 6.06
CA ALA A 137 -7.67 0.65 7.28
C ALA A 137 -6.42 1.53 7.23
N ILE A 138 -5.29 0.98 6.78
CA ILE A 138 -4.02 1.72 6.62
C ILE A 138 -4.16 2.81 5.55
N LEU A 139 -4.77 2.49 4.40
CA LEU A 139 -4.95 3.44 3.30
C LEU A 139 -5.93 4.56 3.66
N LEU A 140 -6.99 4.26 4.41
CA LEU A 140 -7.93 5.26 4.94
C LEU A 140 -7.26 6.18 5.96
N LEU A 141 -6.39 5.64 6.83
CA LEU A 141 -5.58 6.45 7.74
C LEU A 141 -4.74 7.47 6.96
N LEU A 142 -4.05 7.04 5.89
CA LEU A 142 -3.23 7.91 5.05
C LEU A 142 -4.07 8.93 4.27
N THR A 143 -5.24 8.52 3.76
CA THR A 143 -6.18 9.43 3.09
C THR A 143 -6.65 10.53 4.04
N ALA A 144 -7.09 10.15 5.25
CA ALA A 144 -7.68 11.07 6.22
C ALA A 144 -6.64 11.97 6.90
N LYS A 145 -5.51 11.41 7.33
CA LYS A 145 -4.52 12.12 8.16
C LYS A 145 -3.30 12.61 7.37
N GLY A 146 -3.11 12.12 6.14
CA GLY A 146 -2.08 12.59 5.22
C GLY A 146 -0.75 11.81 5.31
N PRO A 147 0.35 12.41 4.82
CA PRO A 147 1.61 11.69 4.57
C PRO A 147 2.58 11.65 5.76
N GLY A 148 2.37 12.49 6.78
CA GLY A 148 3.35 12.76 7.83
C GLY A 148 4.55 13.58 7.34
N ARG A 149 5.47 13.92 8.25
CA ARG A 149 6.61 14.82 7.97
C ARG A 149 7.71 14.20 7.11
N LEU A 150 7.83 12.87 7.11
CA LEU A 150 8.84 12.13 6.35
C LEU A 150 8.34 11.81 4.93
N SER A 151 7.96 12.83 4.17
CA SER A 151 7.33 12.68 2.85
C SER A 151 7.74 13.79 1.89
N ILE A 152 7.75 13.50 0.59
CA ILE A 152 7.95 14.51 -0.45
C ILE A 152 6.81 15.54 -0.40
N ASP A 153 5.57 15.12 -0.15
CA ASP A 153 4.43 16.01 0.04
C ASP A 153 4.67 17.07 1.12
N HIS A 154 5.25 16.68 2.26
CA HIS A 154 5.59 17.62 3.32
C HIS A 154 6.71 18.58 2.92
N LEU A 155 7.71 18.10 2.17
CA LEU A 155 8.79 18.93 1.65
C LEU A 155 8.26 19.99 0.66
N ILE A 156 7.37 19.59 -0.24
CA ILE A 156 6.70 20.49 -1.19
C ILE A 156 5.86 21.52 -0.44
N ALA A 157 5.02 21.07 0.51
CA ALA A 157 4.17 21.96 1.29
C ALA A 157 5.00 22.98 2.10
N ARG A 158 6.16 22.60 2.64
CA ARG A 158 7.06 23.53 3.34
C ARG A 158 7.72 24.57 2.43
N ARG A 159 7.86 24.28 1.13
CA ARG A 159 8.54 25.16 0.17
C ARG A 159 7.58 26.13 -0.51
N TYR A 160 6.33 25.72 -0.71
CA TYR A 160 5.35 26.46 -1.53
C TYR A 160 4.05 26.82 -0.80
N GLY A 161 3.87 26.40 0.46
CA GLY A 161 2.76 26.80 1.32
C GLY A 161 3.24 27.70 2.45
#